data_AF-A0A351SF08-F1
#
_entry.id   AF-A0A351SF08-F1
#
_cell.length_a   1.000
_cell.length_b   1.000
_cell.length_c   1.000
_cell.angle_alpha   90.00
_cell.angle_beta   90.00
_cell.angle_gamma   90.00
#
_symmetry.space_group_name_H-M   'P 1'
#
loop_
_entity.id
_entity.type
_entity.pdbx_description
1 polymer ?
#
loop_
_entity_poly.entity_id
_entity_poly.type
_entity_poly.pdbx_seq_one_letter_code
_entity_poly.pdbx_strand_id
1 'polypeptide(L)'
;MSALALKRPGWVAVSMVGKGKGDRLLDNELLLVNANPGEEEVCRIGHHRSMGREGPRKYWAEPHVVISPTATRVLFASDWGGGESVDTYVVELPSYSAGESL
;
A
#
# COMPACT_ATOMS: atom_id res chain seq x y z
N MET A 1 -5.78 9.01 7.73
CA MET A 1 -4.89 8.15 6.93
C MET A 1 -4.06 9.05 6.03
N SER A 2 -2.73 8.93 6.01
CA SER A 2 -1.85 9.75 5.17
C SER A 2 -1.11 8.87 4.18
N ALA A 3 -1.14 9.26 2.91
CA ALA A 3 -0.29 8.71 1.87
C ALA A 3 1.12 9.33 1.89
N LEU A 4 1.32 10.49 2.54
CA LEU A 4 2.59 11.20 2.61
C LEU A 4 3.38 10.85 3.87
N ALA A 5 4.68 10.62 3.71
CA ALA A 5 5.61 10.40 4.82
C ALA A 5 6.16 11.72 5.38
N LEU A 6 5.57 12.17 6.50
CA LEU A 6 5.88 13.48 7.09
C LEU A 6 7.36 13.72 7.42
N LYS A 7 8.09 12.70 7.88
CA LYS A 7 9.51 12.79 8.27
C LYS A 7 10.47 12.46 7.12
N ARG A 8 9.96 12.06 5.96
CA ARG A 8 10.72 11.95 4.71
C ARG A 8 9.88 12.51 3.55
N PRO A 9 9.75 13.85 3.44
CA PRO A 9 8.99 14.49 2.38
C PRO A 9 9.43 14.03 0.98
N GLY A 10 8.48 14.03 0.04
CA GLY A 10 8.67 13.48 -1.30
C GLY A 10 8.15 12.05 -1.43
N TRP A 11 8.23 11.25 -0.36
CA TRP A 11 7.73 9.87 -0.37
C TRP A 11 6.22 9.78 -0.16
N VAL A 12 5.55 9.16 -1.12
CA VAL A 12 4.10 8.93 -1.13
C VAL A 12 3.79 7.45 -1.38
N ALA A 13 2.89 6.85 -0.59
CA ALA A 13 2.35 5.53 -0.86
C ALA A 13 1.05 5.63 -1.67
N VAL A 14 0.89 4.77 -2.68
CA VAL A 14 -0.28 4.73 -3.55
C VAL A 14 -0.79 3.30 -3.67
N SER A 15 -2.11 3.11 -3.64
CA SER A 15 -2.74 1.81 -3.87
C SER A 15 -3.64 1.86 -5.10
N MET A 16 -3.61 0.80 -5.91
CA MET A 16 -4.35 0.73 -7.17
C MET A 16 -5.22 -0.52 -7.19
N VAL A 17 -6.55 -0.36 -7.17
CA VAL A 17 -7.47 -1.51 -7.04
C VAL A 17 -7.77 -2.19 -8.38
N GLY A 18 -7.93 -1.41 -9.45
CA GLY A 18 -8.37 -1.94 -10.73
C GLY A 18 -9.84 -2.39 -10.72
N LYS A 19 -10.14 -3.50 -11.41
CA LYS A 19 -11.50 -4.11 -11.46
C LYS A 19 -11.63 -5.34 -10.56
N GLY A 20 -10.81 -5.43 -9.50
CA GLY A 20 -10.84 -6.50 -8.51
C GLY A 20 -10.29 -7.85 -8.98
N LYS A 21 -10.05 -8.06 -10.28
CA LYS A 21 -9.53 -9.32 -10.82
C LYS A 21 -8.00 -9.42 -10.86
N GLY A 22 -7.27 -8.31 -10.69
CA GLY A 22 -5.82 -8.31 -10.76
C GLY A 22 -5.27 -8.65 -12.15
N ASP A 23 -6.02 -8.39 -13.23
CA ASP A 23 -5.70 -8.87 -14.58
C ASP A 23 -4.96 -7.85 -15.46
N ARG A 24 -4.75 -6.63 -14.97
CA ARG A 24 -3.99 -5.58 -15.65
C ARG A 24 -2.73 -5.20 -14.89
N LEU A 25 -1.78 -4.61 -15.60
CA LEU A 25 -0.43 -4.28 -15.12
C LEU A 25 -0.37 -3.52 -13.78
N LEU A 26 -1.37 -2.69 -13.49
CA LEU A 26 -1.44 -1.84 -12.29
C LEU A 26 -2.62 -2.20 -11.39
N ASP A 27 -3.35 -3.28 -11.71
CA ASP A 27 -4.37 -3.76 -10.80
C ASP A 27 -3.66 -4.34 -9.57
N ASN A 28 -4.26 -4.11 -8.40
CA ASN A 28 -3.85 -4.72 -7.15
C ASN A 28 -2.47 -4.29 -6.62
N GLU A 29 -1.90 -3.20 -7.14
CA GLU A 29 -0.55 -2.74 -6.82
C GLU A 29 -0.49 -1.80 -5.61
N LEU A 30 0.60 -1.91 -4.86
CA LEU A 30 1.05 -0.93 -3.87
C LEU A 30 2.33 -0.29 -4.38
N LEU A 31 2.32 1.02 -4.54
CA LEU A 31 3.47 1.79 -5.00
C LEU A 31 4.03 2.66 -3.89
N LEU A 32 5.35 2.85 -3.93
CA LEU A 32 6.06 3.90 -3.22
C LEU A 32 6.67 4.83 -4.26
N VAL A 33 6.37 6.12 -4.15
CA VAL A 33 6.79 7.13 -5.12
C VAL A 33 7.60 8.20 -4.40
N ASN A 34 8.79 8.52 -4.91
CA ASN A 34 9.47 9.78 -4.60
C ASN A 34 9.07 10.81 -5.66
N ALA A 35 8.45 11.90 -5.23
CA ALA A 35 7.98 12.99 -6.09
C ALA A 35 8.84 14.26 -5.97
N ASN A 36 10.01 14.18 -5.34
CA ASN A 36 10.95 15.28 -5.30
C ASN A 36 11.54 15.53 -6.71
N PRO A 37 11.55 16.79 -7.19
CA PRO A 37 12.12 17.10 -8.50
C PRO A 37 13.58 16.67 -8.63
N GLY A 38 13.91 15.91 -9.67
CA GLY A 38 15.25 15.37 -9.93
C GLY A 38 15.63 14.11 -9.14
N GLU A 39 14.73 13.62 -8.28
CA GLU A 39 14.88 12.37 -7.52
C GLU A 39 13.66 11.44 -7.76
N GLU A 40 12.95 11.63 -8.87
CA GLU A 40 11.71 10.92 -9.13
C GLU A 40 11.94 9.40 -9.20
N GLU A 41 11.22 8.66 -8.38
CA GLU A 41 11.34 7.20 -8.32
C GLU A 41 9.97 6.57 -8.10
N VAL A 42 9.71 5.44 -8.77
CA VAL A 42 8.48 4.66 -8.60
C VAL A 42 8.85 3.20 -8.34
N CYS A 43 8.55 2.71 -7.14
CA CYS A 43 8.78 1.33 -6.74
C CYS A 43 7.43 0.62 -6.54
N ARG A 44 7.29 -0.60 -7.09
CA ARG A 44 6.24 -1.53 -6.67
C ARG A 44 6.70 -2.20 -5.38
N ILE A 45 5.96 -2.04 -4.31
CA ILE A 45 6.35 -2.49 -2.96
C ILE A 45 5.52 -3.68 -2.47
N GLY A 46 4.46 -4.04 -3.18
CA GLY A 46 3.64 -5.19 -2.83
C GLY A 46 2.34 -5.23 -3.62
N HIS A 47 1.58 -6.30 -3.43
CA HIS A 47 0.24 -6.43 -4.01
C HIS A 47 -0.77 -6.63 -2.89
N HIS A 48 -1.86 -5.88 -2.94
CA HIS A 48 -3.06 -6.19 -2.16
C HIS A 48 -3.97 -7.06 -3.05
N ARG A 49 -4.76 -7.97 -2.50
CA ARG A 49 -5.74 -8.76 -3.28
C ARG A 49 -7.15 -8.29 -3.02
N SER A 50 -7.39 -6.98 -3.07
CA SER A 50 -8.73 -6.44 -2.81
C SER A 50 -9.63 -6.54 -4.03
N MET A 51 -10.85 -7.04 -3.83
CA MET A 51 -11.90 -7.00 -4.85
C MET A 51 -12.60 -5.63 -4.96
N GLY A 52 -12.49 -4.79 -3.92
CA GLY A 52 -13.13 -3.47 -3.86
C GLY A 52 -14.64 -3.51 -4.13
N ARG A 53 -15.16 -2.51 -4.86
CA ARG A 53 -16.59 -2.42 -5.26
C ARG A 53 -17.12 -3.66 -5.98
N GLU A 54 -16.26 -4.42 -6.66
CA GLU A 54 -16.64 -5.63 -7.40
C GLU A 54 -16.88 -6.83 -6.45
N GLY A 55 -16.21 -6.85 -5.29
CA GLY A 55 -16.34 -7.90 -4.29
C GLY A 55 -17.56 -7.79 -3.38
N PRO A 56 -17.81 -8.77 -2.51
CA PRO A 56 -18.97 -8.75 -1.62
C PRO A 56 -18.75 -7.85 -0.39
N ARG A 57 -17.50 -7.51 -0.02
CA ARG A 57 -17.19 -6.50 1.01
C ARG A 57 -17.26 -5.06 0.47
N LYS A 58 -17.36 -4.89 -0.85
CA LYS A 58 -17.52 -3.60 -1.52
C LYS A 58 -16.40 -2.63 -1.12
N TYR A 59 -16.77 -1.37 -0.88
CA TYR A 59 -15.88 -0.30 -0.46
C TYR A 59 -14.96 -0.69 0.71
N TRP A 60 -15.45 -1.52 1.64
CA TRP A 60 -14.66 -1.92 2.81
C TRP A 60 -13.42 -2.76 2.49
N ALA A 61 -13.38 -3.40 1.32
CA ALA A 61 -12.20 -4.13 0.87
C ALA A 61 -11.14 -3.21 0.24
N GLU A 62 -11.45 -1.94 -0.06
CA GLU A 62 -10.47 -1.04 -0.68
C GLU A 62 -9.25 -0.85 0.24
N PRO A 63 -8.03 -0.94 -0.31
CA PRO A 63 -6.81 -1.11 0.47
C PRO A 63 -6.40 0.11 1.29
N HIS A 64 -6.85 1.32 0.91
CA HIS A 64 -6.57 2.60 1.57
C HIS A 64 -5.19 2.68 2.21
N VAL A 65 -4.14 2.61 1.38
CA VAL A 65 -2.77 2.53 1.86
C VAL A 65 -2.37 3.73 2.71
N VAL A 66 -1.59 3.48 3.76
CA VAL A 66 -1.07 4.48 4.69
C VAL A 66 0.41 4.25 4.89
N ILE A 67 1.20 5.33 4.82
CA ILE A 67 2.64 5.26 5.06
C ILE A 67 3.00 5.74 6.46
N SER A 68 3.97 5.07 7.09
CA SER A 68 4.58 5.55 8.33
C SER A 68 5.26 6.91 8.13
N PRO A 69 5.36 7.78 9.15
CA PRO A 69 6.00 9.09 9.02
C PRO A 69 7.43 9.02 8.49
N THR A 70 8.16 7.95 8.81
CA THR A 70 9.56 7.71 8.41
C THR A 70 9.70 7.02 7.04
N ALA A 71 8.60 6.68 6.36
CA ALA A 71 8.59 5.90 5.13
C ALA A 71 9.42 4.60 5.19
N THR A 72 9.28 3.87 6.29
CA THR A 72 9.92 2.55 6.48
C THR A 72 8.90 1.42 6.50
N ARG A 73 7.63 1.73 6.74
CA ARG A 73 6.51 0.78 6.73
C ARG A 73 5.29 1.36 6.04
N VAL A 74 4.53 0.49 5.39
CA VAL A 74 3.29 0.82 4.65
C VAL A 74 2.19 -0.14 5.08
N LEU A 75 1.07 0.39 5.59
CA LEU A 75 -0.09 -0.35 6.04
C LEU A 75 -1.19 -0.33 4.97
N PHE A 76 -1.85 -1.45 4.74
CA PHE A 76 -2.96 -1.56 3.78
C PHE A 76 -3.97 -2.62 4.21
N ALA A 77 -5.19 -2.53 3.71
CA ALA A 77 -6.24 -3.50 3.89
C ALA A 77 -6.35 -4.46 2.70
N SER A 78 -6.79 -5.70 2.93
CA SER A 78 -7.13 -6.60 1.83
C SER A 78 -8.15 -7.66 2.25
N ASP A 79 -9.09 -7.96 1.35
CA ASP A 79 -10.02 -9.08 1.48
C ASP A 79 -9.56 -10.34 0.74
N TRP A 80 -8.30 -10.40 0.29
CA TRP A 80 -7.70 -11.56 -0.39
C TRP A 80 -8.59 -12.30 -1.40
N GLY A 81 -9.09 -11.56 -2.40
CA GLY A 81 -9.90 -12.12 -3.49
C GLY A 81 -11.34 -12.39 -3.08
N GLY A 82 -11.79 -11.75 -2.01
CA GLY A 82 -13.11 -11.97 -1.47
C GLY A 82 -13.20 -13.10 -0.43
N GLY A 83 -12.20 -13.22 0.45
CA GLY A 83 -12.27 -13.93 1.72
C GLY A 83 -13.16 -13.23 2.76
N GLU A 84 -13.60 -13.96 3.78
CA GLU A 84 -14.68 -13.57 4.72
C GLU A 84 -14.43 -12.28 5.52
N SER A 85 -13.17 -11.90 5.72
CA SER A 85 -12.75 -10.70 6.43
C SER A 85 -12.05 -9.69 5.51
N VAL A 86 -11.89 -8.47 6.02
CA VAL A 86 -10.91 -7.51 5.51
C VAL A 86 -9.82 -7.41 6.56
N ASP A 87 -8.64 -7.89 6.23
CA ASP A 87 -7.52 -7.94 7.15
C ASP A 87 -6.53 -6.81 6.86
N THR A 88 -5.74 -6.45 7.88
CA THR A 88 -4.73 -5.40 7.78
C THR A 88 -3.34 -6.01 7.67
N TYR A 89 -2.56 -5.52 6.72
CA TYR A 89 -1.21 -5.99 6.41
C TYR A 89 -0.24 -4.82 6.43
N VAL A 90 1.04 -5.14 6.65
CA VAL A 90 2.14 -4.18 6.61
C VAL A 90 3.22 -4.67 5.65
N VAL A 91 3.64 -3.80 4.74
CA VAL A 91 4.90 -3.94 4.01
C VAL A 91 5.98 -3.26 4.84
N GLU A 92 7.02 -3.99 5.19
CA GLU A 92 8.26 -3.44 5.74
C GLU A 92 9.23 -3.17 4.59
N LEU A 93 9.66 -1.92 4.48
CA LEU A 93 10.63 -1.51 3.45
C LEU A 93 12.04 -1.82 3.95
N PRO A 94 13.04 -1.95 3.05
CA PRO A 94 14.41 -2.31 3.44
C PRO A 94 15.07 -1.38 4.48
N SER A 95 14.59 -0.15 4.60
CA SER A 95 15.07 0.82 5.60
C SER A 95 14.43 0.65 6.99
N TYR A 96 13.52 -0.31 7.16
CA TYR A 96 12.97 -0.63 8.46
C TYR A 96 14.01 -1.39 9.31
N SER A 97 14.28 -0.84 10.48
CA SER A 97 14.95 -1.54 11.57
C SER A 97 13.95 -1.64 12.72
N ALA A 98 13.58 -2.88 13.07
CA ALA A 98 13.09 -3.14 14.42
C ALA A 98 14.31 -2.91 15.31
N GLY A 99 14.37 -1.78 16.01
CA GLY A 99 15.51 -1.46 16.87
C GLY A 99 15.92 -2.70 17.67
N GLU A 100 17.21 -3.00 17.72
CA GLU A 100 17.74 -4.18 18.43
C GLU A 100 17.04 -4.28 19.78
N SER A 101 16.40 -5.42 20.02
CA SER A 101 15.92 -5.77 21.34
C SER A 101 17.14 -5.76 22.27
N LEU A 102 17.20 -4.79 23.17
CA LEU A 102 18.09 -4.82 24.33
C LEU A 102 17.83 -6.08 25.17
#